data_AF-A0A7K6G3E8-F1
#
_entry.id   AF-A0A7K6G3E8-F1
#
_cell.length_a   1.000
_cell.length_b   1.000
_cell.length_c   1.000
_cell.angle_alpha   90.00
_cell.angle_beta   90.00
_cell.angle_gamma   90.00
#
_symmetry.space_group_name_H-M   'P 1'
#
loop_
_entity.id
_entity.type
_entity.pdbx_description
1 polymer ?
#
loop_
_entity_poly.entity_id
_entity_poly.type
_entity_poly.pdbx_seq_one_letter_code
_entity_poly.pdbx_strand_id
1 'polypeptide(L)'
;GGTVIGSARCQDFRTREGRLRAARNLAKRGITNLCVIGGDGSLTGADTFRAEWGGLLAELLKTGGITAEEAQRSSHLNIVGMVGSIDNDFCGTDMTIGTDSALHRIMEIVDAITTTAQSHQRTFVLEVMGRHCGYV
;
A
#
# COMPACT_ATOMS: atom_id res chain seq x y z
N GLY A 1 -2.39 16.54 3.77
CA GLY A 1 -1.67 15.35 3.27
C GLY A 1 -2.49 14.10 3.54
N GLY A 2 -2.05 12.94 3.04
CA GLY A 2 -2.76 11.66 3.15
C GLY A 2 -3.58 11.32 1.89
N THR A 3 -4.41 10.28 1.97
CA THR A 3 -5.22 9.78 0.85
C THR A 3 -6.68 10.21 0.97
N VAL A 4 -7.20 11.00 0.01
CA VAL A 4 -8.60 11.47 0.01
C VAL A 4 -9.60 10.30 -0.06
N ILE A 5 -9.23 9.22 -0.74
CA ILE A 5 -10.03 7.99 -0.86
C ILE A 5 -9.93 7.07 0.37
N GLY A 6 -9.13 7.45 1.36
CA GLY A 6 -8.86 6.67 2.56
C GLY A 6 -7.87 5.51 2.35
N SER A 7 -7.36 4.99 3.46
CA SER A 7 -6.51 3.81 3.53
C SER A 7 -6.89 3.00 4.77
N ALA A 8 -7.09 1.69 4.64
CA ALA A 8 -7.45 0.82 5.75
C ALA A 8 -6.65 -0.48 5.72
N ARG A 9 -6.28 -0.99 6.91
CA ARG A 9 -5.74 -2.35 7.03
C ARG A 9 -6.87 -3.35 6.77
N CYS A 10 -6.68 -4.25 5.82
CA CYS A 10 -7.69 -5.24 5.44
C CYS A 10 -7.20 -6.66 5.80
N GLN A 11 -7.66 -7.19 6.94
CA GLN A 11 -7.30 -8.56 7.36
C GLN A 11 -7.96 -9.61 6.47
N ASP A 12 -9.20 -9.38 6.06
CA ASP A 12 -9.94 -10.27 5.18
C ASP A 12 -9.20 -10.54 3.86
N PHE A 13 -8.49 -9.56 3.31
CA PHE A 13 -7.73 -9.73 2.06
C PHE A 13 -6.53 -10.69 2.21
N ARG A 14 -6.11 -11.00 3.44
CA ARG A 14 -5.09 -12.03 3.68
C ARG A 14 -5.63 -13.44 3.45
N THR A 15 -6.95 -13.64 3.52
CA THR A 15 -7.57 -14.94 3.26
C THR A 15 -8.01 -15.06 1.79
N ARG A 16 -8.05 -16.30 1.31
CA ARG A 16 -8.51 -16.58 -0.05
C ARG A 16 -9.97 -16.17 -0.26
N GLU A 17 -10.82 -16.32 0.76
CA GLU A 17 -12.22 -15.90 0.71
C GLU A 17 -12.34 -14.37 0.50
N GLY A 18 -11.55 -13.57 1.23
CA GLY A 18 -11.55 -12.13 1.05
C GLY A 18 -11.08 -11.71 -0.35
N ARG A 19 -10.04 -12.38 -0.87
CA ARG A 19 -9.58 -12.18 -2.26
C ARG A 19 -10.63 -12.58 -3.28
N LEU A 20 -11.36 -13.67 -3.06
CA LEU A 20 -12.44 -14.12 -3.94
C LEU A 20 -13.59 -13.10 -3.99
N ARG A 21 -13.96 -12.51 -2.86
CA ARG A 21 -14.94 -11.40 -2.81
C ARG A 21 -14.44 -10.17 -3.57
N ALA A 22 -13.15 -9.83 -3.44
CA ALA A 22 -12.56 -8.72 -4.19
C ALA A 22 -12.55 -8.98 -5.70
N ALA A 23 -12.13 -10.18 -6.13
CA ALA A 23 -12.11 -10.58 -7.53
C ALA A 23 -13.51 -10.53 -8.16
N ARG A 24 -14.53 -10.99 -7.43
CA ARG A 24 -15.93 -10.89 -7.86
C ARG A 24 -16.36 -9.45 -8.15
N ASN A 25 -16.03 -8.53 -7.25
CA ASN A 25 -16.40 -7.11 -7.39
C ASN A 25 -15.72 -6.47 -8.60
N LEU A 26 -14.45 -6.81 -8.86
CA LEU A 26 -13.70 -6.33 -10.02
C LEU A 26 -14.26 -6.91 -11.33
N ALA A 27 -14.45 -8.23 -11.38
CA ALA A 27 -14.94 -8.92 -12.58
C ALA A 27 -16.33 -8.44 -13.01
N LYS A 28 -17.26 -8.27 -12.07
CA LYS A 28 -18.61 -7.71 -12.34
C LYS A 28 -18.59 -6.31 -12.93
N ARG A 29 -17.53 -5.54 -12.65
CA ARG A 29 -17.34 -4.17 -13.18
C ARG A 29 -16.44 -4.14 -14.41
N GLY A 30 -15.93 -5.30 -14.85
CA GLY A 30 -14.97 -5.40 -15.94
C GLY A 30 -13.64 -4.68 -15.65
N ILE A 31 -13.26 -4.58 -14.37
CA ILE A 31 -12.02 -3.91 -13.95
C ILE A 31 -10.88 -4.93 -13.97
N THR A 32 -9.97 -4.77 -14.92
CA THR A 32 -8.79 -5.63 -15.11
C THR A 32 -7.47 -4.90 -14.94
N ASN A 33 -7.52 -3.58 -14.69
CA ASN A 33 -6.35 -2.74 -14.49
C ASN A 33 -6.42 -2.16 -13.08
N LEU A 34 -5.44 -2.50 -12.25
CA LEU A 34 -5.37 -2.07 -10.86
C LEU A 34 -4.09 -1.28 -10.63
N CYS A 35 -4.23 -0.04 -10.13
CA CYS A 35 -3.12 0.73 -9.60
C CYS A 35 -3.15 0.63 -8.07
N VAL A 36 -2.08 0.10 -7.48
CA VAL A 36 -1.96 -0.10 -6.03
C VAL A 36 -0.92 0.87 -5.49
N ILE A 37 -1.35 1.79 -4.64
CA ILE A 37 -0.48 2.78 -3.98
C ILE A 37 -0.40 2.41 -2.50
N GLY A 38 0.79 2.10 -2.00
CA GLY A 38 1.00 1.76 -0.60
C GLY A 38 2.41 1.30 -0.29
N GLY A 39 2.64 0.83 0.93
CA GLY A 39 3.93 0.26 1.34
C GLY A 39 4.10 -1.21 0.91
N ASP A 40 5.19 -1.81 1.36
CA ASP A 40 5.59 -3.18 1.03
C ASP A 40 4.46 -4.23 1.16
N GLY A 41 3.76 -4.25 2.29
CA GLY A 41 2.68 -5.20 2.52
C GLY A 41 1.50 -5.09 1.54
N SER A 42 1.22 -3.88 1.02
CA SER A 42 0.18 -3.67 0.01
C SER A 42 0.62 -4.21 -1.35
N LEU A 43 1.88 -3.99 -1.72
CA LEU A 43 2.44 -4.43 -3.00
C LEU A 43 2.60 -5.96 -3.03
N THR A 44 3.05 -6.56 -1.92
CA THR A 44 3.10 -8.02 -1.75
C THR A 44 1.70 -8.65 -1.87
N GLY A 45 0.69 -8.03 -1.27
CA GLY A 45 -0.70 -8.48 -1.38
C GLY A 45 -1.24 -8.41 -2.81
N ALA A 46 -0.85 -7.37 -3.56
CA ALA A 46 -1.22 -7.20 -4.95
C ALA A 46 -0.58 -8.26 -5.86
N ASP A 47 0.69 -8.59 -5.64
CA ASP A 47 1.39 -9.63 -6.41
C ASP A 47 0.76 -11.01 -6.18
N THR A 48 0.52 -11.36 -4.92
CA THR A 48 -0.23 -12.60 -4.56
C THR A 48 -1.59 -12.65 -5.25
N PHE A 49 -2.32 -11.53 -5.25
CA PHE A 49 -3.65 -11.45 -5.86
C PHE A 49 -3.62 -11.65 -7.37
N ARG A 50 -2.59 -11.10 -8.05
CA ARG A 50 -2.37 -11.33 -9.49
C ARG A 50 -2.03 -12.79 -9.78
N ALA A 51 -1.15 -13.40 -9.00
CA ALA A 51 -0.76 -14.80 -9.17
C ALA A 51 -1.95 -15.76 -9.01
N GLU A 52 -2.85 -15.47 -8.07
CA GLU A 52 -4.03 -16.29 -7.80
C GLU A 52 -5.23 -15.97 -8.73
N TRP A 53 -5.18 -14.90 -9.53
CA TRP A 53 -6.32 -14.34 -10.27
C TRP A 53 -7.10 -15.38 -11.10
N GLY A 54 -6.39 -16.17 -11.91
CA GLY A 54 -7.02 -17.20 -12.74
C GLY A 54 -7.76 -18.28 -11.93
N GLY A 55 -7.18 -18.66 -10.78
CA GLY A 55 -7.81 -19.63 -9.87
C GLY A 55 -9.06 -19.07 -9.20
N LEU A 56 -9.03 -17.79 -8.82
CA LEU A 56 -10.19 -17.10 -8.24
C LEU A 56 -11.34 -16.99 -9.24
N LEU A 57 -11.06 -16.67 -10.51
CA LEU A 57 -12.08 -16.60 -11.55
C LEU A 57 -12.70 -17.97 -11.86
N ALA A 58 -11.89 -19.02 -11.94
CA ALA A 58 -12.39 -20.38 -12.15
C ALA A 58 -13.33 -20.82 -11.02
N GLU A 59 -12.97 -20.49 -9.77
CA GLU A 59 -13.77 -20.78 -8.59
C GLU A 59 -15.08 -19.97 -8.57
N LEU A 60 -15.03 -18.69 -8.94
CA LEU A 60 -16.21 -17.84 -9.08
C LEU A 60 -17.15 -18.31 -10.18
N LEU A 61 -16.62 -18.79 -11.31
CA LEU A 61 -17.44 -19.34 -12.38
C LEU A 61 -18.15 -20.63 -11.93
N LYS A 62 -17.44 -21.53 -11.23
CA LYS A 62 -18.00 -22.79 -10.71
C LYS A 62 -19.09 -22.56 -9.68
N THR A 63 -18.94 -21.54 -8.84
CA THR A 63 -19.89 -21.20 -7.77
C THR A 63 -21.05 -20.31 -8.23
N GLY A 64 -21.07 -19.90 -9.51
CA GLY A 64 -22.08 -18.97 -10.04
C GLY A 64 -21.92 -17.53 -9.53
N GLY A 65 -20.75 -17.17 -9.03
CA GLY A 65 -20.42 -15.83 -8.55
C GLY A 65 -20.31 -14.78 -9.66
N ILE A 66 -19.96 -15.22 -10.87
CA ILE A 66 -19.80 -14.44 -12.12
C ILE A 66 -20.26 -15.26 -13.33
N THR A 67 -20.57 -14.60 -14.44
CA THR A 67 -20.91 -15.24 -15.72
C THR A 67 -19.66 -15.61 -16.53
N ALA A 68 -19.82 -16.48 -17.54
CA ALA A 68 -18.72 -16.83 -18.45
C ALA A 68 -18.19 -15.61 -19.22
N GLU A 69 -19.08 -14.69 -19.61
CA GLU A 69 -18.71 -13.44 -20.29
C GLU A 69 -17.90 -12.50 -19.37
N GLU A 70 -18.31 -12.35 -18.10
CA GLU A 70 -17.58 -11.56 -17.10
C GLU A 70 -16.19 -12.14 -16.84
N ALA A 71 -16.09 -13.48 -16.75
CA ALA A 71 -14.82 -14.18 -16.59
C ALA A 71 -13.90 -13.99 -17.80
N GLN A 72 -14.45 -14.06 -19.02
CA GLN A 72 -13.69 -13.92 -20.26
C GLN A 72 -13.16 -12.49 -20.44
N ARG A 73 -14.01 -11.49 -20.17
CA ARG A 73 -13.63 -10.07 -20.18
C ARG A 73 -12.56 -9.76 -19.13
N SER A 74 -12.56 -10.50 -18.03
CA SER A 74 -11.64 -10.32 -16.91
C SER A 74 -10.49 -11.32 -16.88
N SER A 75 -10.22 -12.01 -17.98
CA SER A 75 -9.26 -13.13 -18.07
C SER A 75 -7.82 -12.79 -17.65
N HIS A 76 -7.45 -11.51 -17.67
CA HIS A 76 -6.15 -11.04 -17.22
C HIS A 76 -6.27 -9.89 -16.22
N LEU A 77 -5.34 -9.81 -15.27
CA LEU A 77 -5.23 -8.71 -14.31
C LEU A 77 -3.88 -8.00 -14.48
N ASN A 78 -3.94 -6.76 -14.95
CA ASN A 78 -2.82 -5.85 -15.00
C ASN A 78 -2.69 -5.12 -13.67
N ILE A 79 -1.51 -5.17 -13.05
CA ILE A 79 -1.24 -4.45 -11.80
C ILE A 79 -0.04 -3.54 -12.01
N VAL A 80 -0.19 -2.29 -11.56
CA VAL A 80 0.90 -1.33 -11.40
C VAL A 80 0.98 -0.94 -9.92
N GLY A 81 2.17 -1.02 -9.35
CA GLY A 81 2.44 -0.64 -7.96
C GLY A 81 3.16 0.70 -7.88
N MET A 82 2.78 1.54 -6.91
CA MET A 82 3.52 2.73 -6.52
C MET A 82 3.81 2.68 -5.03
N VAL A 83 5.06 2.95 -4.66
CA VAL A 83 5.47 2.89 -3.25
C VAL A 83 5.12 4.19 -2.55
N GLY A 84 4.12 4.12 -1.67
CA GLY A 84 3.74 5.19 -0.75
C GLY A 84 4.16 4.82 0.67
N SER A 85 5.29 5.34 1.11
CA SER A 85 5.88 5.10 2.43
C SER A 85 6.66 6.33 2.87
N ILE A 86 6.70 6.59 4.18
CA ILE A 86 7.61 7.58 4.75
C ILE A 86 8.96 6.95 5.07
N ASP A 87 8.99 5.63 5.29
CA ASP A 87 10.13 4.89 5.86
C ASP A 87 11.26 4.66 4.83
N ASN A 88 11.02 4.89 3.53
CA ASN A 88 11.92 4.53 2.43
C ASN A 88 12.39 3.07 2.48
N ASP A 89 11.44 2.17 2.75
CA ASP A 89 11.68 0.77 3.12
C ASP A 89 11.51 -0.23 1.96
N PHE A 90 11.34 0.25 0.72
CA PHE A 90 11.11 -0.62 -0.43
C PHE A 90 12.34 -0.70 -1.34
N CYS A 91 12.89 -1.91 -1.48
CA CYS A 91 14.01 -2.15 -2.37
C CYS A 91 13.59 -2.04 -3.84
N GLY A 92 14.45 -1.45 -4.67
CA GLY A 92 14.20 -1.24 -6.11
C GLY A 92 13.73 0.18 -6.46
N THR A 93 13.50 1.04 -5.48
CA THR A 93 13.30 2.48 -5.67
C THR A 93 14.28 3.26 -4.82
N ASP A 94 14.89 4.32 -5.36
CA ASP A 94 15.80 5.17 -4.58
C ASP A 94 15.06 5.98 -3.49
N MET A 95 13.81 6.37 -3.77
CA MET A 95 12.97 7.18 -2.88
C MET A 95 11.51 6.74 -2.95
N THR A 96 10.84 6.66 -1.80
CA THR A 96 9.40 6.40 -1.69
C THR A 96 8.57 7.68 -1.54
N ILE A 97 7.31 7.63 -2.01
CA ILE A 97 6.41 8.78 -1.91
C ILE A 97 6.03 9.01 -0.46
N GLY A 98 6.46 10.15 0.09
CA GLY A 98 6.17 10.58 1.45
C GLY A 98 7.41 10.81 2.30
N THR A 99 8.55 10.21 1.93
CA THR A 99 9.82 10.34 2.68
C THR A 99 10.27 11.79 2.84
N ASP A 100 10.35 12.55 1.74
CA ASP A 100 10.75 13.96 1.79
C ASP A 100 9.80 14.81 2.65
N SER A 101 8.49 14.57 2.54
CA SER A 101 7.50 15.25 3.37
C SER A 101 7.66 14.93 4.85
N ALA A 102 7.97 13.68 5.20
CA ALA A 102 8.22 13.28 6.59
C ALA A 102 9.52 13.90 7.13
N LEU A 103 10.60 13.86 6.36
CA LEU A 103 11.87 14.49 6.71
C LEU A 103 11.70 16.00 6.93
N HIS A 104 10.95 16.66 6.05
CA HIS A 104 10.67 18.08 6.20
C HIS A 104 9.90 18.39 7.49
N ARG A 105 8.97 17.53 7.93
CA ARG A 105 8.31 17.68 9.25
C ARG A 105 9.27 17.46 10.42
N ILE A 106 10.19 16.51 10.31
CA ILE A 106 11.22 16.27 11.34
C ILE A 106 12.12 17.49 11.48
N MET A 107 12.58 18.05 10.35
CA MET A 107 13.41 19.26 10.33
C MET A 107 12.70 20.45 11.00
N GLU A 108 11.42 20.69 10.70
CA GLU A 108 10.65 21.76 11.36
C GLU A 108 10.61 21.60 12.88
N ILE A 109 10.49 20.37 13.39
CA ILE A 109 10.48 20.08 14.83
C ILE A 109 11.86 20.31 15.43
N VAL A 110 12.92 19.84 14.77
CA VAL A 110 14.32 20.05 15.22
C VAL A 110 14.65 21.54 15.29
N ASP A 111 14.30 22.30 14.26
CA ASP A 111 14.52 23.75 14.21
C ASP A 111 13.77 24.47 15.34
N ALA A 112 12.52 24.09 15.60
CA ALA A 112 11.73 24.65 16.69
C ALA A 112 12.36 24.41 18.07
N ILE A 113 12.94 23.23 18.32
CA ILE A 113 13.51 22.86 19.62
C ILE A 113 14.92 23.44 19.81
N THR A 114 15.69 23.60 18.73
CA THR A 114 17.10 24.04 18.76
C THR A 114 17.31 25.34 19.53
N THR A 115 16.42 26.31 19.33
CA THR A 115 16.47 27.62 20.02
C THR A 115 16.37 27.49 21.54
N THR A 116 15.53 26.55 22.02
CA THR A 116 15.34 26.29 23.45
C THR A 116 16.48 25.46 24.05
N ALA A 117 17.05 24.53 23.27
CA ALA A 117 18.18 23.71 23.67
C ALA A 117 19.42 24.56 23.95
N GLN A 118 19.73 25.52 23.08
CA GLN A 118 20.86 26.43 23.25
C GLN A 118 20.68 27.37 24.45
N SER A 119 19.47 27.89 24.65
CA SER A 119 19.19 28.87 25.72
C SER A 119 19.35 28.29 27.14
N HIS A 120 19.07 27.00 27.31
CA HIS A 120 19.08 26.34 28.63
C HIS A 120 20.09 25.19 28.74
N GLN A 121 20.98 25.03 27.76
CA GLN A 121 21.96 23.92 27.69
C GLN A 121 21.31 22.55 27.90
N ARG A 122 20.15 22.33 27.25
CA ARG A 122 19.39 21.08 27.37
C ARG A 122 19.81 20.09 26.30
N THR A 123 19.83 18.81 26.67
CA THR A 123 19.92 17.70 25.72
C THR A 123 18.52 17.18 25.45
N PHE A 124 18.15 17.04 24.17
CA PHE A 124 16.89 16.45 23.74
C PHE A 124 17.16 15.14 23.01
N VAL A 125 16.31 14.14 23.25
CA VAL A 125 16.28 12.89 22.50
C VAL A 125 14.96 12.86 21.73
N LEU A 126 15.03 12.74 20.41
CA LEU A 126 13.87 12.69 19.53
C LEU A 126 13.75 11.29 18.94
N GLU A 127 12.58 10.66 19.13
CA GLU A 127 12.23 9.42 18.45
C GLU A 127 11.46 9.75 17.16
N VAL A 128 11.94 9.22 16.03
CA VAL A 128 11.32 9.41 14.71
C VAL A 128 10.69 8.10 14.21
N MET A 129 9.78 8.22 13.24
CA MET A 129 9.24 7.06 12.53
C MET A 129 10.32 6.41 11.64
N GLY A 130 10.04 5.21 11.12
CA GLY A 130 11.02 4.42 10.36
C GLY A 130 10.78 2.92 10.48
N ARG A 131 10.02 2.48 11.48
CA ARG A 131 9.70 1.07 11.77
C ARG A 131 10.96 0.18 11.87
N HIS A 132 11.37 -0.43 10.76
CA HIS A 132 12.54 -1.32 10.66
C HIS A 132 13.59 -0.76 9.69
N CYS A 133 13.44 0.49 9.25
CA CYS A 133 14.34 1.23 8.38
C CYS A 133 14.83 2.49 9.11
N GLY A 134 16.13 2.75 9.08
CA GLY A 134 16.76 3.93 9.68
C GLY A 134 17.11 5.01 8.66
N TYR A 135 16.41 5.06 7.52
CA TYR A 135 16.65 6.09 6.50
C TYR A 135 16.24 7.48 6.98
N VAL A 136 15.15 7.54 7.74
CA VAL A 136 14.56 8.75 8.32
C VAL A 136 15.18 9.04 9.69
#